data_AF-A0A7K6WP03-F1
#
_entry.id   AF-A0A7K6WP03-F1
#
_cell.length_a   1.000
_cell.length_b   1.000
_cell.length_c   1.000
_cell.angle_alpha   90.00
_cell.angle_beta   90.00
_cell.angle_gamma   90.00
#
_symmetry.space_group_name_H-M   'P 1'
#
loop_
_entity.id
_entity.type
_entity.pdbx_description
1 polymer ?
#
loop_
_entity_poly.entity_id
_entity_poly.type
_entity_poly.pdbx_seq_one_letter_code
_entity_poly.pdbx_strand_id
1 'polypeptide(L)'
;GQDGGARGGARLEEEPSFRWQCVEQPIGKLLFRRFLEGAPGLAAAGALWAELEAYERCEEAERAGAAAALRGRFFAAGGAEHCGFLSAGARAAPTGEAPP
;
A
#
# COMPACT_ATOMS: atom_id res chain seq x y z
N GLY A 1 -42.03 -4.83 -40.24
CA GLY A 1 -41.32 -5.85 -39.46
C GLY A 1 -40.35 -5.13 -38.56
N GLN A 2 -40.38 -5.44 -37.28
CA GLN A 2 -39.49 -4.92 -36.24
C GLN A 2 -38.05 -5.47 -36.40
N ASP A 3 -37.16 -4.81 -35.66
CA ASP A 3 -35.88 -5.27 -35.14
C ASP A 3 -34.67 -5.34 -36.08
N GLY A 4 -33.90 -4.26 -36.01
CA GLY A 4 -32.44 -4.29 -36.10
C GLY A 4 -31.87 -3.44 -34.96
N GLY A 5 -32.18 -3.80 -33.72
CA GLY A 5 -31.66 -3.13 -32.53
C GLY A 5 -30.13 -3.05 -32.57
N ALA A 6 -29.63 -1.82 -32.57
CA ALA A 6 -28.21 -1.52 -32.44
C ALA A 6 -27.69 -2.20 -31.16
N ARG A 7 -26.90 -3.27 -31.30
CA ARG A 7 -26.00 -3.73 -30.25
C ARG A 7 -24.83 -2.76 -30.16
N GLY A 8 -25.14 -1.51 -29.81
CA GLY A 8 -24.20 -0.56 -29.27
C GLY A 8 -23.96 -0.92 -27.81
N GLY A 9 -23.36 -2.07 -27.57
CA GLY A 9 -22.71 -2.34 -26.30
C GLY A 9 -21.48 -1.47 -26.25
N ALA A 10 -21.66 -0.18 -25.94
CA ALA A 10 -20.57 0.63 -25.44
C ALA A 10 -20.13 -0.06 -24.15
N ARG A 11 -19.11 -0.93 -24.25
CA ARG A 11 -18.27 -1.22 -23.11
C ARG A 11 -17.69 0.14 -22.75
N LEU A 12 -18.34 0.82 -21.82
CA LEU A 12 -17.71 1.87 -21.05
C LEU A 12 -16.49 1.15 -20.47
N GLU A 13 -15.33 1.38 -21.08
CA GLU A 13 -14.07 0.87 -20.54
C GLU A 13 -13.88 1.63 -19.24
N GLU A 14 -14.42 1.04 -18.17
CA GLU A 14 -14.25 1.52 -16.82
C GLU A 14 -12.75 1.59 -16.55
N GLU A 15 -12.28 2.73 -16.00
CA GLU A 15 -10.87 2.88 -15.68
C GLU A 15 -10.42 1.68 -14.86
N PRO A 16 -9.33 1.02 -15.29
CA PRO A 16 -8.99 -0.25 -14.69
C PRO A 16 -8.55 0.04 -13.23
N SER A 17 -9.29 -0.53 -12.28
CA SER A 17 -9.11 -0.26 -10.85
C SER A 17 -7.68 -0.56 -10.40
N PHE A 18 -7.00 0.44 -9.81
CA PHE A 18 -5.68 0.25 -9.22
C PHE A 18 -5.69 -0.84 -8.15
N ARG A 19 -6.72 -0.84 -7.29
CA ARG A 19 -6.85 -1.83 -6.22
C ARG A 19 -6.93 -3.24 -6.80
N TRP A 20 -7.77 -3.43 -7.81
CA TRP A 20 -7.90 -4.73 -8.47
C TRP A 20 -6.57 -5.18 -9.07
N GLN A 21 -5.94 -4.35 -9.89
CA GLN A 21 -4.74 -4.70 -10.64
C GLN A 21 -3.49 -4.85 -9.77
N CYS A 22 -3.27 -3.92 -8.83
CA CYS A 22 -1.99 -3.78 -8.14
C CYS A 22 -2.01 -4.33 -6.70
N VAL A 23 -3.17 -4.69 -6.15
CA VAL A 23 -3.30 -5.17 -4.77
C VAL A 23 -3.94 -6.55 -4.70
N GLU A 24 -5.05 -6.77 -5.41
CA GLU A 24 -5.83 -8.00 -5.32
C GLU A 24 -5.36 -9.08 -6.30
N GLN A 25 -4.95 -8.69 -7.52
CA GLN A 25 -4.36 -9.61 -8.49
C GLN A 25 -2.92 -9.97 -8.08
N PRO A 26 -2.59 -11.25 -7.79
CA PRO A 26 -1.27 -11.62 -7.28
C PRO A 26 -0.11 -11.26 -8.21
N ILE A 27 -0.29 -11.50 -9.51
CA ILE A 27 0.72 -11.18 -10.53
C ILE A 27 0.86 -9.67 -10.66
N GLY A 28 -0.24 -8.93 -10.71
CA GLY A 28 -0.19 -7.48 -10.83
C GLY A 28 0.43 -6.81 -9.61
N LYS A 29 0.13 -7.29 -8.40
CA LYS A 29 0.81 -6.88 -7.17
C LYS A 29 2.30 -7.17 -7.18
N LEU A 30 2.71 -8.36 -7.66
CA LEU A 30 4.13 -8.70 -7.79
C LEU A 30 4.85 -7.72 -8.75
N LEU A 31 4.29 -7.48 -9.93
CA LEU A 31 4.86 -6.57 -10.92
C LEU A 31 4.92 -5.13 -10.39
N PHE A 32 3.86 -4.68 -9.73
CA PHE A 32 3.81 -3.35 -9.15
C PHE A 32 4.84 -3.17 -8.02
N ARG A 33 5.04 -4.18 -7.17
CA ARG A 33 6.12 -4.14 -6.16
C ARG A 33 7.51 -4.02 -6.78
N ARG A 34 7.79 -4.74 -7.88
CA ARG A 34 9.06 -4.60 -8.62
C ARG A 34 9.23 -3.22 -9.23
N PHE A 35 8.15 -2.64 -9.73
CA PHE A 35 8.16 -1.26 -10.21
C PHE A 35 8.50 -0.27 -9.07
N LEU A 36 7.89 -0.41 -7.89
CA LEU A 36 8.20 0.44 -6.73
C LEU A 36 9.67 0.32 -6.32
N GLU A 37 10.21 -0.90 -6.26
CA GLU A 37 11.62 -1.17 -5.94
C GLU A 37 12.59 -0.47 -6.91
N GLY A 38 12.26 -0.44 -8.20
CA GLY A 38 13.09 0.15 -9.25
C GLY A 38 12.95 1.66 -9.43
N ALA A 39 11.99 2.30 -8.77
CA ALA A 39 11.71 3.73 -8.93
C ALA A 39 12.17 4.52 -7.69
N PRO A 40 13.28 5.29 -7.76
CA PRO A 40 13.88 5.93 -6.57
C PRO A 40 12.93 6.78 -5.72
N GLY A 41 11.97 7.47 -6.34
CA GLY A 41 10.96 8.28 -5.64
C GLY A 41 9.86 7.46 -4.95
N LEU A 42 9.74 6.17 -5.25
CA LEU A 42 8.70 5.27 -4.74
C LEU A 42 9.26 4.09 -3.93
N ALA A 43 10.57 3.87 -3.98
CA ALA A 43 11.26 2.76 -3.33
C ALA A 43 10.94 2.65 -1.84
N ALA A 44 10.94 3.78 -1.12
CA ALA A 44 10.59 3.82 0.31
C ALA A 44 9.15 3.36 0.58
N ALA A 45 8.19 3.70 -0.29
CA ALA A 45 6.80 3.25 -0.17
C ALA A 45 6.67 1.73 -0.43
N GLY A 46 7.38 1.21 -1.43
CA GLY A 46 7.45 -0.23 -1.71
C GLY A 46 8.07 -1.01 -0.56
N ALA A 47 9.16 -0.50 0.02
CA ALA A 47 9.82 -1.09 1.18
C ALA A 47 8.92 -1.07 2.42
N LEU A 48 8.26 0.04 2.73
CA LEU A 48 7.31 0.12 3.84
C LEU A 48 6.18 -0.91 3.68
N TRP A 49 5.59 -1.04 2.49
CA TRP A 49 4.53 -2.02 2.25
C TRP A 49 5.03 -3.46 2.50
N ALA A 50 6.22 -3.81 2.00
CA ALA A 50 6.81 -5.12 2.23
C ALA A 50 6.98 -5.45 3.73
N GLU A 51 7.44 -4.47 4.51
CA GLU A 51 7.69 -4.61 5.94
C GLU A 51 6.38 -4.66 6.74
N LEU A 52 5.32 -3.95 6.33
CA LEU A 52 4.00 -4.05 6.94
C LEU A 52 3.40 -5.46 6.74
N GLU A 53 3.52 -6.03 5.54
CA GLU A 53 3.07 -7.41 5.31
C GLU A 53 3.88 -8.44 6.08
N ALA A 54 5.16 -8.17 6.32
CA ALA A 54 6.00 -9.01 7.18
C ALA A 54 5.57 -8.88 8.65
N TYR A 55 5.31 -7.66 9.11
CA TYR A 55 4.83 -7.37 10.45
C TYR A 55 3.49 -8.03 10.77
N GLU A 56 2.56 -8.09 9.81
CA GLU A 56 1.28 -8.81 9.96
C GLU A 56 1.48 -10.32 10.21
N ARG A 57 2.64 -10.87 9.81
CA ARG A 57 3.02 -12.27 10.04
C ARG A 57 3.96 -12.45 11.24
N CYS A 58 4.31 -11.38 11.96
CA CYS A 58 5.19 -11.48 13.13
C CYS A 58 4.47 -12.14 14.32
N GLU A 59 5.21 -13.03 14.97
CA GLU A 59 4.85 -13.60 16.26
C GLU A 59 4.72 -12.50 17.33
N GLU A 60 3.87 -12.73 18.33
CA GLU A 60 3.61 -11.75 19.41
C GLU A 60 4.92 -11.27 20.08
N ALA A 61 5.83 -12.20 20.34
CA ALA A 61 7.09 -11.93 21.02
C ALA A 61 8.02 -11.00 20.20
N GLU A 62 7.89 -10.98 18.89
CA GLU A 62 8.72 -10.18 17.98
C GLU A 62 8.06 -8.84 17.62
N ARG A 63 6.74 -8.76 17.77
CA ARG A 63 5.90 -7.65 17.29
C ARG A 63 6.34 -6.30 17.83
N ALA A 64 6.65 -6.21 19.13
CA ALA A 64 7.11 -4.95 19.72
C ALA A 64 8.42 -4.44 19.08
N GLY A 65 9.38 -5.35 18.83
CA GLY A 65 10.64 -5.02 18.17
C GLY A 65 10.45 -4.62 16.70
N ALA A 66 9.64 -5.38 15.96
CA ALA A 66 9.33 -5.10 14.57
C ALA A 66 8.60 -3.74 14.41
N ALA A 67 7.67 -3.40 15.30
CA ALA A 67 7.01 -2.09 15.32
C ALA A 67 7.99 -0.94 15.57
N ALA A 68 8.93 -1.11 16.51
CA ALA A 68 9.96 -0.11 16.78
C ALA A 68 10.88 0.10 15.57
N ALA A 69 11.29 -0.99 14.90
CA ALA A 69 12.11 -0.94 13.69
C ALA A 69 11.39 -0.21 12.54
N LEU A 70 10.11 -0.53 12.28
CA LEU A 70 9.27 0.16 11.31
C LEU A 70 9.22 1.67 11.56
N ARG A 71 8.94 2.08 12.81
CA ARG A 71 8.86 3.50 13.18
C ARG A 71 10.18 4.23 12.95
N GLY A 72 11.30 3.64 13.40
CA GLY A 72 12.62 4.25 13.25
C GLY A 72 13.07 4.36 11.80
N ARG A 73 12.77 3.36 10.97
CA ARG A 73 13.19 3.30 9.57
C ARG A 73 12.36 4.19 8.65
N PHE A 74 11.03 4.16 8.80
CA PHE A 74 10.10 4.77 7.84
C PHE A 74 9.38 6.01 8.37
N PHE A 75 9.18 6.19 9.68
CA PHE A 75 8.34 7.29 10.20
C PHE A 75 9.13 8.42 10.86
N ALA A 76 10.34 8.15 11.36
CA ALA A 76 11.18 9.18 11.96
C ALA A 76 11.80 10.09 10.89
N ALA A 77 11.77 11.41 11.13
CA ALA A 77 12.49 12.39 10.31
C ALA A 77 14.01 12.19 10.51
N GLY A 78 14.63 11.41 9.63
CA GLY A 78 16.02 10.95 9.75
C GLY A 78 16.19 9.44 9.58
N GLY A 79 15.11 8.67 9.50
CA GLY A 79 15.14 7.26 9.11
C GLY A 79 15.65 7.07 7.68
N ALA A 80 16.38 5.99 7.43
CA ALA A 80 17.02 5.72 6.13
C ALA A 80 16.02 5.68 4.95
N GLU A 81 14.77 5.31 5.19
CA GLU A 81 13.69 5.24 4.19
C GLU A 81 12.48 6.05 4.65
N HIS A 82 12.73 7.22 5.25
CA HIS A 82 11.69 8.09 5.75
C HIS A 82 10.60 8.38 4.70
N CYS A 83 9.37 7.96 5.02
CA CYS A 83 8.19 8.12 4.20
C CYS A 83 7.56 9.50 4.43
N GLY A 84 8.17 10.51 3.79
CA GLY A 84 7.73 11.91 3.88
C GLY A 84 6.32 12.18 3.35
N PHE A 85 5.81 11.32 2.46
CA PHE A 85 4.45 11.40 1.92
C PHE A 85 3.35 11.09 2.94
N LEU A 86 3.69 10.45 4.07
CA LEU A 86 2.73 10.18 5.13
C LEU A 86 2.35 11.47 5.86
N SER A 87 1.09 11.57 6.28
CA SER A 87 0.66 12.66 7.15
C SER A 87 1.24 12.49 8.56
N ALA A 88 1.23 13.58 9.34
CA ALA A 88 1.65 13.50 10.75
C ALA A 88 0.80 12.49 11.55
N GLY A 89 -0.52 12.45 11.31
CA GLY A 89 -1.43 11.50 11.97
C GLY A 89 -1.13 10.04 11.63
N ALA A 90 -0.78 9.75 10.38
CA ALA A 90 -0.42 8.39 9.97
C ALA A 90 0.89 7.89 10.61
N ARG A 91 1.79 8.80 10.99
CA ARG A 91 3.07 8.48 11.66
C ARG A 91 2.98 8.53 13.18
N ALA A 92 1.90 9.05 13.74
CA ALA A 92 1.74 9.20 15.18
C ALA A 92 1.63 7.84 15.86
N ALA A 93 2.20 7.72 17.07
CA ALA A 93 1.86 6.60 17.94
C ALA A 93 0.37 6.71 18.32
N PRO A 94 -0.35 5.59 18.50
CA PRO A 94 -1.69 5.64 19.06
C PRO A 94 -1.60 6.31 20.43
N THR A 95 -2.14 7.52 20.55
CA THR A 95 -2.44 8.13 21.84
C THR A 95 -3.45 7.20 22.49
N GLY A 96 -3.14 6.63 23.65
CA GLY A 96 -3.94 5.60 24.33
C GLY A 96 -5.31 6.07 24.85
N GLU A 97 -5.94 7.02 24.17
CA GLU A 97 -7.28 7.52 24.45
C GLU A 97 -8.20 7.02 23.35
N ALA A 98 -8.99 6.00 23.68
CA ALA A 98 -10.12 5.61 22.85
C ALA A 98 -11.07 6.82 22.71
N PRO A 99 -11.60 7.10 21.51
CA PRO A 99 -12.63 8.12 21.37
C PRO A 99 -13.85 7.73 22.23
N PRO A 100 -14.56 8.72 22.81
CA PRO A 100 -15.70 8.46 23.68
C PRO A 100 -16.84 7.71 22.99
#